data_AF-A0A924FVC3-F1
#
_entry.id   AF-A0A924FVC3-F1
#
_cell.length_a   1.000
_cell.length_b   1.000
_cell.length_c   1.000
_cell.angle_alpha   90.00
_cell.angle_beta   90.00
_cell.angle_gamma   90.00
#
_symmetry.space_group_name_H-M   'P 1'
#
loop_
_entity.id
_entity.type
_entity.pdbx_description
1 polymer ?
#
loop_
_entity_poly.entity_id
_entity_poly.type
_entity_poly.pdbx_seq_one_letter_code
_entity_poly.pdbx_strand_id
1 'polypeptide(L)'
;AVLEIIAIEMAVEDFSEPETADVEMAPPAVVESHAADLITLQQIAEIALAPVVPEPPASLGAALIASGIIAHPGAPASDPLAPIRRMSQAEKIAFFS
;
A
#
# COMPACT_ATOMS: atom_id res chain seq x y z
N ALA A 1 -10.10 -45.38 34.13
CA ALA A 1 -8.98 -44.60 33.55
C ALA A 1 -9.19 -44.20 32.09
N VAL A 2 -9.35 -45.10 31.10
CA VAL A 2 -9.52 -44.65 29.68
C VAL A 2 -11.00 -44.54 29.26
N LEU A 3 -11.92 -45.21 29.96
CA LEU A 3 -13.37 -45.17 29.67
C LEU A 3 -14.16 -44.11 30.47
N GLU A 4 -13.50 -43.34 31.34
CA GLU A 4 -14.13 -42.22 32.08
C GLU A 4 -14.07 -40.90 31.31
N ILE A 5 -13.26 -40.82 30.24
CA ILE A 5 -13.05 -39.60 29.45
C ILE A 5 -14.21 -39.37 28.44
N ILE A 6 -14.98 -40.40 28.10
CA ILE A 6 -16.07 -40.32 27.11
C ILE A 6 -17.45 -40.10 27.76
N ALA A 7 -17.55 -40.17 29.09
CA ALA A 7 -18.82 -39.97 29.81
C ALA A 7 -19.15 -38.49 30.11
N ILE A 8 -18.31 -37.55 29.67
CA ILE A 8 -18.50 -36.09 29.88
C ILE A 8 -19.20 -35.42 28.68
N GLU A 9 -19.54 -36.16 27.62
CA GLU A 9 -20.06 -35.57 26.38
C GLU A 9 -21.56 -35.84 26.13
N MET A 10 -22.32 -36.26 27.16
CA MET A 10 -23.76 -36.54 27.07
C MET A 10 -24.54 -36.07 28.32
N ALA A 11 -24.40 -34.80 28.69
CA ALA A 11 -25.32 -34.12 29.62
C ALA A 11 -25.72 -32.78 28.99
N VAL A 12 -26.86 -32.77 28.29
CA VAL A 12 -28.12 -32.14 28.74
C VAL A 12 -28.06 -30.62 28.60
N GLU A 13 -28.81 -30.16 27.61
CA GLU A 13 -29.17 -28.78 27.31
C GLU A 13 -29.61 -28.02 28.57
N ASP A 14 -29.10 -26.80 28.76
CA ASP A 14 -29.82 -25.80 29.56
C ASP A 14 -29.93 -24.51 28.74
N PHE A 15 -31.08 -24.42 28.07
CA PHE A 15 -31.53 -23.26 27.32
C PHE A 15 -31.94 -22.19 28.34
N SER A 16 -30.97 -21.36 28.78
CA SER A 16 -31.28 -20.22 29.64
C SER A 16 -31.97 -19.13 28.82
N GLU A 17 -33.24 -18.85 29.16
CA GLU A 17 -34.06 -17.76 28.63
C GLU A 17 -33.34 -16.40 28.70
N PRO A 18 -33.53 -15.47 27.73
CA PRO A 18 -32.98 -14.12 27.87
C PRO A 18 -33.78 -13.35 28.94
N GLU A 19 -33.18 -13.23 30.12
CA GLU A 19 -33.65 -12.39 31.21
C GLU A 19 -33.73 -10.92 30.75
N THR A 20 -34.90 -10.33 30.93
CA THR A 20 -35.22 -8.96 30.58
C THR A 20 -34.45 -7.97 31.44
N ALA A 21 -33.63 -7.14 30.78
CA ALA A 21 -33.38 -5.73 31.04
C ALA A 21 -33.33 -5.26 32.51
N ASP A 22 -32.11 -5.10 33.01
CA ASP A 22 -31.76 -3.95 33.86
C ASP A 22 -30.56 -3.24 33.22
N VAL A 23 -30.84 -2.15 32.50
CA VAL A 23 -29.81 -1.22 32.03
C VAL A 23 -29.43 -0.36 33.23
N GLU A 24 -28.46 -0.81 34.01
CA GLU A 24 -27.81 0.03 35.00
C GLU A 24 -27.01 1.12 34.25
N MET A 25 -27.50 2.35 34.36
CA MET A 25 -26.94 3.53 33.70
C MET A 25 -25.61 3.89 34.38
N ALA A 26 -24.52 3.29 33.93
CA ALA A 26 -23.18 3.71 34.30
C ALA A 26 -22.98 5.18 33.86
N PRO A 27 -22.34 6.04 34.68
CA PRO A 27 -22.02 7.40 34.28
C PRO A 27 -21.13 7.36 33.03
N PRO A 28 -21.26 8.31 32.09
CA PRO A 28 -20.49 8.28 30.86
C PRO A 28 -19.00 8.25 31.20
N ALA A 29 -18.32 7.20 30.74
CA ALA A 29 -16.87 7.16 30.74
C ALA A 29 -16.37 8.44 30.07
N VAL A 30 -15.57 9.21 30.79
CA VAL A 30 -14.86 10.36 30.24
C VAL A 30 -13.97 9.80 29.14
N VAL A 31 -14.38 10.02 27.89
CA VAL A 31 -13.52 9.77 26.74
C VAL A 31 -12.37 10.75 26.90
N GLU A 32 -11.20 10.25 27.33
CA GLU A 32 -9.97 11.00 27.23
C GLU A 32 -9.79 11.38 25.76
N SER A 33 -10.03 12.65 25.47
CA SER A 33 -9.75 13.25 24.18
C SER A 33 -8.27 13.00 23.91
N HIS A 34 -7.96 12.11 22.97
CA HIS A 34 -6.64 12.08 22.37
C HIS A 34 -6.47 13.46 21.74
N ALA A 35 -5.68 14.31 22.37
CA ALA A 35 -5.25 15.56 21.77
C ALA A 35 -4.64 15.18 20.42
N ALA A 36 -5.25 15.64 19.34
CA ALA A 36 -4.65 15.51 18.04
C ALA A 36 -3.26 16.16 18.13
N ASP A 37 -2.21 15.40 17.80
CA ASP A 37 -0.88 15.97 17.62
C ASP A 37 -0.96 16.96 16.45
N LEU A 38 -1.20 18.23 16.77
CA LEU A 38 -1.28 19.31 15.80
C LEU A 38 0.13 19.61 15.31
N ILE A 39 0.44 19.17 14.10
CA ILE A 39 1.71 19.50 13.45
C ILE A 39 1.73 21.01 13.16
N THR A 40 2.78 21.69 13.58
CA THR A 40 2.96 23.14 13.35
C THR A 40 3.44 23.44 11.93
N LEU A 41 3.18 24.65 11.42
CA LEU A 41 3.72 25.11 10.14
C LEU A 41 5.25 25.06 10.10
N GLN A 42 5.91 25.26 11.24
CA GLN A 42 7.36 25.16 11.38
C GLN A 42 7.84 23.72 11.19
N GLN A 43 7.17 22.72 11.79
CA GLN A 43 7.49 21.31 11.55
C GLN A 43 7.29 20.88 10.10
N ILE A 44 6.25 21.38 9.43
CA ILE A 44 6.03 21.09 7.99
C ILE A 44 7.19 21.66 7.15
N ALA A 45 7.63 22.89 7.44
CA ALA A 45 8.75 23.50 6.76
C ALA A 45 10.07 22.74 6.98
N GLU A 46 10.28 22.21 8.18
CA GLU A 46 11.46 21.42 8.53
C GLU A 46 11.47 20.05 7.83
N ILE A 47 10.32 19.37 7.75
CA ILE A 47 10.18 18.12 6.97
C ILE A 47 10.42 18.37 5.48
N ALA A 48 9.93 19.49 4.95
CA ALA A 48 10.13 19.85 3.55
C ALA A 48 11.60 20.16 3.20
N LEU A 49 12.40 20.59 4.18
CA LEU A 49 13.83 20.85 4.02
C LEU A 49 14.71 19.63 4.30
N ALA A 50 14.14 18.53 4.79
CA ALA A 50 14.90 17.33 5.09
C ALA A 50 15.51 16.75 3.80
N PRO A 51 16.79 16.34 3.82
CA PRO A 51 17.42 15.72 2.66
C PRO A 51 16.71 14.40 2.34
N VAL A 52 16.16 14.30 1.13
CA VAL A 52 15.59 13.05 0.62
C VAL A 52 16.75 12.10 0.30
N VAL A 53 16.93 11.09 1.15
CA VAL A 53 17.84 9.98 0.84
C VAL A 53 17.11 9.07 -0.15
N PRO A 54 17.70 8.78 -1.33
CA PRO A 54 17.09 7.83 -2.26
C PRO A 54 17.02 6.46 -1.60
N GLU A 55 15.80 5.90 -1.54
CA GLU A 55 15.61 4.55 -1.03
C GLU A 55 16.34 3.54 -1.93
N PRO A 56 16.91 2.46 -1.34
CA PRO A 56 17.49 1.40 -2.13
C PRO A 56 16.43 0.74 -3.01
N PRO A 57 16.80 0.25 -4.20
CA PRO A 57 15.86 -0.38 -5.10
C PRO A 57 15.21 -1.61 -4.45
N ALA A 58 13.88 -1.71 -4.54
CA ALA A 58 13.10 -2.79 -3.92
C ALA A 58 13.43 -4.20 -4.43
N SER A 59 14.08 -4.31 -5.59
CA SER A 59 14.54 -5.57 -6.16
C SER A 59 15.74 -5.37 -7.07
N LEU A 60 16.46 -6.46 -7.35
CA LEU A 60 17.53 -6.47 -8.36
C LEU A 60 17.00 -5.99 -9.72
N GLY A 61 15.81 -6.43 -10.11
CA GLY A 61 15.17 -5.97 -11.36
C GLY A 61 14.96 -4.45 -11.38
N ALA A 62 14.46 -3.87 -10.27
CA ALA A 62 14.31 -2.42 -10.15
C ALA A 62 15.66 -1.69 -10.21
N ALA A 63 16.72 -2.25 -9.61
CA ALA A 63 18.06 -1.71 -9.68
C ALA A 63 18.61 -1.69 -11.12
N LEU A 64 18.44 -2.79 -11.86
CA LEU A 64 18.88 -2.89 -13.25
C LEU A 64 18.14 -1.92 -14.16
N ILE A 65 16.83 -1.75 -13.96
CA ILE A 65 16.02 -0.75 -14.67
C ILE A 65 16.48 0.66 -14.33
N ALA A 66 16.69 0.98 -13.04
CA ALA A 66 17.14 2.30 -12.61
C ALA A 66 18.55 2.65 -13.14
N SER A 67 19.42 1.65 -13.28
CA SER A 67 20.75 1.80 -13.88
C SER A 67 20.75 1.94 -15.41
N GLY A 68 19.63 1.70 -16.08
CA GLY A 68 19.53 1.72 -17.54
C GLY A 68 20.13 0.51 -18.25
N ILE A 69 20.55 -0.54 -17.52
CA ILE A 69 21.07 -1.78 -18.11
C ILE A 69 19.96 -2.53 -18.85
N ILE A 70 18.74 -2.51 -18.31
CA ILE A 70 17.55 -3.13 -18.91
C ILE A 70 16.49 -2.06 -19.13
N ALA A 71 15.76 -2.16 -20.24
CA ALA A 71 14.64 -1.27 -20.53
C ALA A 71 13.52 -1.38 -19.48
N HIS A 72 12.87 -0.25 -19.18
CA HIS A 72 11.69 -0.25 -18.33
C HIS A 72 10.52 -0.94 -19.05
N PRO A 73 9.84 -1.95 -18.45
CA PRO A 73 8.79 -2.72 -19.13
C PRO A 73 7.61 -1.88 -19.67
N GLY A 74 7.34 -0.73 -19.06
CA GLY A 74 6.29 0.21 -19.49
C GLY A 74 6.79 1.40 -20.32
N ALA A 75 8.09 1.47 -20.64
CA ALA A 75 8.59 2.58 -21.45
C ALA A 75 7.99 2.50 -22.86
N PRO A 76 7.49 3.62 -23.42
CA PRO A 76 7.03 3.63 -24.79
C PRO A 76 8.20 3.23 -25.70
N ALA A 77 8.00 2.23 -26.54
CA ALA A 77 8.99 1.89 -27.55
C ALA A 77 9.20 3.12 -28.45
N SER A 78 10.39 3.69 -28.41
CA SER A 78 10.81 4.70 -29.38
C SER A 78 10.66 4.09 -30.76
N ASP A 79 9.77 4.64 -31.58
CA ASP A 79 9.53 4.07 -32.90
C ASP A 79 10.80 4.21 -33.77
N PRO A 80 11.41 3.10 -34.21
CA PRO A 80 12.71 3.12 -34.88
C PRO A 80 12.66 3.85 -36.23
N LEU A 81 11.48 3.92 -36.86
CA LEU A 81 11.30 4.63 -38.12
C LEU A 81 10.85 6.08 -37.92
N ALA A 82 10.80 6.57 -36.68
CA ALA A 82 10.34 7.93 -36.40
C ALA A 82 11.17 9.02 -37.07
N PRO A 83 12.51 8.90 -37.18
CA PRO A 83 13.30 9.84 -37.98
C PRO A 83 12.87 9.85 -39.45
N ILE A 84 12.79 8.67 -40.08
CA ILE A 84 12.43 8.55 -41.50
C ILE A 84 11.00 9.04 -41.75
N ARG A 85 10.04 8.75 -40.87
CA ARG A 85 8.64 9.18 -41.07
C ARG A 85 8.47 10.70 -40.97
N ARG A 86 9.32 11.40 -40.21
CA ARG A 86 9.27 12.86 -40.07
C ARG A 86 9.96 13.61 -41.22
N MET A 87 10.80 12.93 -41.99
CA MET A 87 11.44 13.53 -43.17
C MET A 87 10.42 13.83 -44.27
N SER A 88 10.58 14.98 -44.92
CA SER A 88 9.93 15.32 -46.18
C SER A 88 10.30 14.33 -47.29
N GLN A 89 9.53 14.32 -48.38
CA GLN A 89 9.82 13.40 -49.47
C GLN A 89 11.15 13.70 -50.16
N ALA A 90 11.54 14.97 -50.28
CA ALA A 90 12.84 15.34 -50.81
C ALA A 90 13.98 14.83 -49.93
N GLU A 91 13.86 14.97 -48.61
CA GLU A 91 14.86 14.46 -47.65
C GLU A 91 14.95 12.94 -47.68
N LYS A 92 13.80 12.24 -47.77
CA LYS A 92 13.78 10.78 -47.95
C LYS A 92 14.51 10.36 -49.21
N ILE A 93 14.28 11.04 -50.34
CA ILE A 93 14.96 10.73 -51.61
C ILE A 93 16.47 10.93 -51.45
N ALA A 94 16.89 12.09 -50.95
CA ALA A 94 18.31 12.42 -50.80
C ALA A 94 19.07 11.46 -49.85
N PHE A 95 18.41 10.87 -48.86
CA PHE A 95 19.03 9.93 -47.93
C PHE A 95 19.28 8.54 -48.53
N PHE A 96 18.46 8.10 -49.49
CA PHE A 96 18.47 6.73 -50.04
C PHE A 96 18.91 6.63 -51.51
N SER A 97 19.15 7.75 -52.18
CA SER A 97 19.58 7.81 -53.60
C SER A 97 21.08 7.81 -53.78
#